data_AF-A0A519S781-F1
#
_entry.id   AF-A0A519S781-F1
#
_cell.length_a   1.000
_cell.length_b   1.000
_cell.length_c   1.000
_cell.angle_alpha   90.00
_cell.angle_beta   90.00
_cell.angle_gamma   90.00
#
_symmetry.space_group_name_H-M   'P 1'
#
loop_
_entity.id
_entity.type
_entity.pdbx_description
1 polymer ?
#
loop_
_entity_poly.entity_id
_entity_poly.type
_entity_poly.pdbx_seq_one_letter_code
_entity_poly.pdbx_strand_id
1 'polypeptide(L)'
;YKANSDVDDFFKLFFRSKFAKNISEYERMENEYHYEAYKNNAIRQYFDQFKDKQKLFDFVTKELKFFSKLYLELQETTKYRFVLFNRMLDQRQQYMLIMSAINYNDTKREEKIELVSKKFDQMHILLRLKNLYDSSSFLPNYIIDICTGIREQELSEIIKQFDKVVINKLEESEAIPKSTLTKIGDLFTTFNYQNLTHQNKNLSKYILIRIDETLSKIMGRASLVTDSNIDIENLFNRTNRKSYELHLEHVYTHNEKNEVLFLNDDGEFDYYQFDKYRNQFGALLILKDQHNLSSGADIYEGKMEIYGQSNIIWNEMLVGEIPAIDLRKLPFDFSFSVHNPNDNGLLELTAIDTRQKELYELVKYTWTNGF
;
A
#
# COMPACT_ATOMS: atom_id res chain seq x y z
N TYR A 1 -10.52 -3.52 -30.30
CA TYR A 1 -10.15 -4.86 -29.79
C TYR A 1 -10.11 -5.00 -28.25
N LYS A 2 -10.65 -4.06 -27.45
CA LYS A 2 -10.62 -4.14 -25.97
C LYS A 2 -11.83 -4.82 -25.31
N ALA A 3 -12.97 -4.94 -25.99
CA ALA A 3 -14.21 -5.41 -25.34
C ALA A 3 -14.23 -6.90 -24.97
N ASN A 4 -13.46 -7.76 -25.66
CA ASN A 4 -13.43 -9.20 -25.34
C ASN A 4 -12.51 -9.55 -24.16
N SER A 5 -11.44 -8.76 -23.90
CA SER A 5 -10.54 -9.06 -22.78
C SER A 5 -11.23 -8.89 -21.43
N ASP A 6 -12.09 -7.88 -21.28
CA ASP A 6 -12.70 -7.58 -19.99
C ASP A 6 -13.72 -8.65 -19.56
N VAL A 7 -14.41 -9.30 -20.51
CA VAL A 7 -15.33 -10.41 -20.24
C VAL A 7 -14.56 -11.67 -19.85
N ASP A 8 -13.53 -12.03 -20.60
CA ASP A 8 -12.69 -13.19 -20.28
C ASP A 8 -11.98 -13.00 -18.92
N ASP A 9 -11.46 -11.80 -18.66
CA ASP A 9 -10.78 -11.48 -17.40
C ASP A 9 -11.74 -11.56 -16.20
N PHE A 10 -13.00 -11.15 -16.38
CA PHE A 10 -14.03 -11.36 -15.38
C PHE A 10 -14.23 -12.85 -15.07
N PHE A 11 -14.45 -13.71 -16.09
CA PHE A 11 -14.68 -15.13 -15.85
C PHE A 11 -13.46 -15.82 -15.24
N LYS A 12 -12.26 -15.54 -15.73
CA LYS A 12 -11.01 -16.03 -15.13
C LYS A 12 -10.92 -15.61 -13.66
N LEU A 13 -11.17 -14.34 -13.34
CA LEU A 13 -11.17 -13.87 -11.95
C LEU A 13 -12.22 -14.61 -11.12
N PHE A 14 -13.46 -14.69 -11.59
CA PHE A 14 -14.55 -15.35 -10.89
C PHE A 14 -14.21 -16.80 -10.57
N PHE A 15 -13.78 -17.59 -11.57
CA PHE A 15 -13.46 -18.99 -11.36
C PHE A 15 -12.28 -19.19 -10.40
N ARG A 16 -11.19 -18.43 -10.57
CA ARG A 16 -10.03 -18.50 -9.65
C ARG A 16 -10.43 -18.15 -8.21
N SER A 17 -11.25 -17.13 -8.04
CA SER A 17 -11.73 -16.70 -6.72
C SER A 17 -12.56 -17.80 -6.04
N LYS A 18 -13.50 -18.39 -6.78
CA LYS A 18 -14.49 -19.33 -6.22
C LYS A 18 -14.01 -20.78 -6.13
N PHE A 19 -13.07 -21.20 -6.97
CA PHE A 19 -12.78 -22.64 -7.11
C PHE A 19 -11.31 -23.04 -7.01
N ALA A 20 -10.34 -22.17 -7.32
CA ALA A 20 -8.92 -22.57 -7.33
C ALA A 20 -8.38 -22.84 -5.91
N LYS A 21 -7.88 -24.04 -5.64
CA LYS A 21 -7.34 -24.42 -4.31
C LYS A 21 -5.82 -24.42 -4.22
N ASN A 22 -5.15 -24.38 -5.36
CA ASN A 22 -3.70 -24.43 -5.49
C ASN A 22 -3.27 -23.72 -6.78
N ILE A 23 -1.96 -23.53 -6.94
CA ILE A 23 -1.39 -22.82 -8.10
C ILE A 23 -1.72 -23.49 -9.44
N SER A 24 -1.73 -24.83 -9.50
CA SER A 24 -2.04 -25.56 -10.73
C SER A 24 -3.50 -25.37 -11.17
N GLU A 25 -4.44 -25.37 -10.23
CA GLU A 25 -5.84 -25.03 -10.53
C GLU A 25 -6.00 -23.57 -10.93
N TYR A 26 -5.31 -22.66 -10.25
CA TYR A 26 -5.31 -21.24 -10.60
C TYR A 26 -4.83 -21.02 -12.05
N GLU A 27 -3.71 -21.62 -12.43
CA GLU A 27 -3.12 -21.48 -13.77
C GLU A 27 -4.02 -22.07 -14.86
N ARG A 28 -4.66 -23.22 -14.60
CA ARG A 28 -5.64 -23.78 -15.53
C ARG A 28 -6.86 -22.88 -15.69
N MET A 29 -7.36 -22.29 -14.61
CA MET A 29 -8.47 -21.32 -14.67
C MET A 29 -8.06 -19.97 -15.27
N GLU A 30 -6.77 -19.62 -15.27
CA GLU A 30 -6.25 -18.43 -15.96
C GLU A 30 -6.19 -18.63 -17.48
N ASN A 31 -5.65 -19.77 -17.91
CA ASN A 31 -5.31 -20.01 -19.30
C ASN A 31 -6.42 -20.75 -20.08
N GLU A 32 -7.19 -21.61 -19.41
CA GLU A 32 -8.10 -22.57 -20.02
C GLU A 32 -9.49 -22.57 -19.36
N TYR A 33 -9.94 -21.41 -18.87
CA TYR A 33 -11.17 -21.29 -18.06
C TYR A 33 -12.41 -21.88 -18.73
N HIS A 34 -12.53 -21.77 -20.06
CA HIS A 34 -13.63 -22.36 -20.83
C HIS A 34 -13.68 -23.88 -20.67
N TYR A 35 -12.52 -24.56 -20.66
CA TYR A 35 -12.44 -26.01 -20.48
C TYR A 35 -12.64 -26.39 -19.01
N GLU A 36 -12.02 -25.66 -18.09
CA GLU A 36 -12.16 -25.91 -16.65
C GLU A 36 -13.61 -25.76 -16.19
N ALA A 37 -14.39 -24.83 -16.77
CA ALA A 37 -15.81 -24.67 -16.46
C ALA A 37 -16.60 -26.00 -16.61
N TYR A 38 -16.26 -26.82 -17.61
CA TYR A 38 -16.93 -28.10 -17.85
C TYR A 38 -16.21 -29.31 -17.24
N LYS A 39 -14.89 -29.24 -17.02
CA LYS A 39 -14.07 -30.37 -16.57
C LYS A 39 -13.88 -30.40 -15.06
N ASN A 40 -13.80 -29.24 -14.42
CA ASN A 40 -13.47 -29.12 -13.00
C ASN A 40 -14.63 -29.64 -12.13
N ASN A 41 -14.35 -30.61 -11.27
CA ASN A 41 -15.38 -31.24 -10.44
C ASN A 41 -16.09 -30.25 -9.50
N ALA A 42 -15.38 -29.28 -8.93
CA ALA A 42 -15.98 -28.31 -8.02
C ALA A 42 -16.94 -27.36 -8.77
N ILE A 43 -16.57 -26.92 -9.97
CA ILE A 43 -17.43 -26.09 -10.82
C ILE A 43 -18.67 -26.88 -11.28
N ARG A 44 -18.47 -28.11 -11.73
CA ARG A 44 -19.58 -28.99 -12.12
C ARG A 44 -20.55 -29.23 -10.97
N GLN A 45 -20.04 -29.48 -9.76
CA GLN A 45 -20.87 -29.64 -8.56
C GLN A 45 -21.63 -28.36 -8.25
N TYR A 46 -20.96 -27.21 -8.32
CA TYR A 46 -21.60 -25.90 -8.14
C TYR A 46 -22.75 -25.69 -9.13
N PHE A 47 -22.67 -26.17 -10.37
CA PHE A 47 -23.75 -26.10 -11.37
C PHE A 47 -24.69 -27.32 -11.42
N ASP A 48 -24.70 -28.19 -10.42
CA ASP A 48 -25.48 -29.43 -10.42
C ASP A 48 -25.32 -30.27 -11.71
N GLN A 49 -24.06 -30.46 -12.12
CA GLN A 49 -23.68 -31.17 -13.34
C GLN A 49 -24.35 -30.59 -14.62
N PHE A 50 -24.74 -29.32 -14.58
CA PHE A 50 -25.48 -28.62 -15.64
C PHE A 50 -26.85 -29.24 -15.96
N LYS A 51 -27.44 -30.01 -15.02
CA LYS A 51 -28.73 -30.69 -15.22
C LYS A 51 -29.91 -29.81 -14.81
N ASP A 52 -29.74 -28.97 -13.79
CA ASP A 52 -30.77 -28.07 -13.31
C ASP A 52 -30.84 -26.79 -14.16
N LYS A 53 -31.85 -26.72 -15.04
CA LYS A 53 -32.10 -25.57 -15.90
C LYS A 53 -32.43 -24.30 -15.11
N GLN A 54 -33.14 -24.41 -13.99
CA GLN A 54 -33.52 -23.26 -13.18
C GLN A 54 -32.29 -22.67 -12.50
N LYS A 55 -31.42 -23.53 -11.97
CA LYS A 55 -30.14 -23.12 -11.38
C LYS A 55 -29.24 -22.41 -12.39
N LEU A 56 -29.12 -22.93 -13.61
CA LEU A 56 -28.35 -22.28 -14.68
C LEU A 56 -28.96 -20.92 -15.07
N PHE A 57 -30.29 -20.85 -15.19
CA PHE A 57 -30.99 -19.61 -15.47
C PHE A 57 -30.77 -18.57 -14.35
N ASP A 58 -30.88 -18.98 -13.10
CA ASP A 58 -30.67 -18.11 -11.94
C ASP A 58 -29.22 -17.65 -11.85
N PHE A 59 -28.25 -18.52 -12.10
CA PHE A 59 -26.84 -18.10 -12.18
C PHE A 59 -26.64 -17.01 -13.24
N VAL A 60 -27.07 -17.26 -14.49
CA VAL A 60 -26.86 -16.31 -15.60
C VAL A 60 -27.58 -14.99 -15.37
N THR A 61 -28.82 -15.03 -14.87
CA THR A 61 -29.66 -13.83 -14.75
C THR A 61 -29.45 -13.07 -13.45
N LYS A 62 -28.97 -13.72 -12.39
CA LYS A 62 -28.82 -13.15 -11.06
C LYS A 62 -27.36 -13.11 -10.60
N GLU A 63 -26.75 -14.27 -10.34
CA GLU A 63 -25.42 -14.33 -9.72
C GLU A 63 -24.32 -13.72 -10.60
N LEU A 64 -24.32 -14.08 -11.89
CA LEU A 64 -23.40 -13.55 -12.88
C LEU A 64 -23.52 -12.02 -13.00
N LYS A 65 -24.76 -11.51 -13.01
CA LYS A 65 -25.05 -10.07 -13.01
C LYS A 65 -24.57 -9.38 -11.73
N PHE A 66 -24.69 -10.02 -10.58
CA PHE A 66 -24.20 -9.50 -9.30
C PHE A 66 -22.66 -9.41 -9.30
N PHE A 67 -21.96 -10.50 -9.65
CA PHE A 67 -20.50 -10.54 -9.59
C PHE A 67 -19.83 -9.73 -10.71
N SER A 68 -20.41 -9.64 -11.90
CA SER A 68 -19.92 -8.74 -12.97
C SER A 68 -20.01 -7.27 -12.56
N LYS A 69 -21.11 -6.86 -11.91
CA LYS A 69 -21.21 -5.51 -11.34
C LYS A 69 -20.18 -5.25 -10.25
N LEU A 70 -19.96 -6.22 -9.35
CA LEU A 70 -18.91 -6.12 -8.35
C LEU A 70 -17.53 -5.95 -9.00
N TYR A 71 -17.21 -6.74 -10.03
CA TYR A 71 -15.95 -6.65 -10.76
C TYR A 71 -15.73 -5.25 -11.34
N LEU A 72 -16.71 -4.70 -12.06
CA LEU A 72 -16.64 -3.36 -12.65
C LEU A 72 -16.51 -2.28 -11.56
N GLU A 73 -17.29 -2.39 -10.47
CA GLU A 73 -17.20 -1.45 -9.35
C GLU A 73 -15.80 -1.42 -8.74
N LEU A 74 -15.17 -2.57 -8.51
CA LEU A 74 -13.82 -2.63 -7.94
C LEU A 74 -12.75 -1.99 -8.84
N GLN A 75 -12.96 -1.99 -10.16
CA GLN A 75 -12.02 -1.40 -11.10
C GLN A 75 -12.03 0.12 -11.11
N GLU A 76 -13.15 0.75 -10.73
CA GLU A 76 -13.36 2.19 -10.88
C GLU A 76 -13.66 2.91 -9.56
N THR A 77 -13.94 2.16 -8.49
CA THR A 77 -14.34 2.74 -7.20
C THR A 77 -13.32 3.74 -6.66
N THR A 78 -13.84 4.86 -6.18
CA THR A 78 -13.16 5.84 -5.32
C THR A 78 -13.75 5.83 -3.89
N LYS A 79 -14.86 5.11 -3.68
CA LYS A 79 -15.54 4.96 -2.38
C LYS A 79 -14.70 4.16 -1.40
N TYR A 80 -14.16 3.02 -1.82
CA TYR A 80 -13.36 2.15 -0.95
C TYR A 80 -11.89 2.55 -1.06
N ARG A 81 -11.42 3.35 -0.10
CA ARG A 81 -10.08 3.97 -0.14
C ARG A 81 -8.96 2.94 -0.25
N PHE A 82 -9.06 1.81 0.46
CA PHE A 82 -8.04 0.76 0.37
C PHE A 82 -8.03 0.04 -0.99
N VAL A 83 -9.17 -0.09 -1.67
CA VAL A 83 -9.19 -0.63 -3.04
C VAL A 83 -8.41 0.27 -3.99
N LEU A 84 -8.67 1.58 -3.91
CA LEU A 84 -7.97 2.62 -4.67
C LEU A 84 -6.47 2.63 -4.37
N PHE A 85 -6.10 2.60 -3.10
CA PHE A 85 -4.70 2.59 -2.66
C PHE A 85 -3.93 1.37 -3.18
N ASN A 86 -4.48 0.17 -3.03
CA ASN A 86 -3.88 -1.04 -3.58
C ASN A 86 -3.75 -0.97 -5.12
N ARG A 87 -4.74 -0.36 -5.81
CA ARG A 87 -4.71 -0.16 -7.27
C ARG A 87 -3.57 0.75 -7.71
N MET A 88 -3.27 1.81 -6.94
CA MET A 88 -2.11 2.69 -7.19
C MET A 88 -0.79 1.90 -7.23
N LEU A 89 -0.64 0.86 -6.41
CA LEU A 89 0.51 -0.05 -6.41
C LEU A 89 0.39 -1.23 -7.40
N ASP A 90 -0.58 -1.22 -8.30
CA ASP A 90 -0.90 -2.30 -9.25
C ASP A 90 -1.29 -3.64 -8.60
N GLN A 91 -1.79 -3.62 -7.38
CA GLN A 91 -2.11 -4.85 -6.64
C GLN A 91 -3.52 -5.33 -6.94
N ARG A 92 -3.72 -5.85 -8.15
CA ARG A 92 -5.03 -6.33 -8.65
C ARG A 92 -5.47 -7.65 -8.02
N GLN A 93 -4.57 -8.38 -7.34
CA GLN A 93 -4.88 -9.63 -6.64
C GLN A 93 -5.94 -9.44 -5.54
N GLN A 94 -6.09 -8.23 -5.01
CA GLN A 94 -7.15 -7.91 -4.06
C GLN A 94 -8.55 -8.23 -4.61
N TYR A 95 -8.79 -8.07 -5.92
CA TYR A 95 -10.09 -8.32 -6.52
C TYR A 95 -10.49 -9.78 -6.40
N MET A 96 -9.51 -10.69 -6.49
CA MET A 96 -9.74 -12.12 -6.32
C MET A 96 -10.14 -12.44 -4.88
N LEU A 97 -9.46 -11.82 -3.91
CA LEU A 97 -9.77 -12.02 -2.49
C LEU A 97 -11.15 -11.47 -2.13
N ILE A 98 -11.48 -10.27 -2.61
CA ILE A 98 -12.79 -9.64 -2.40
C ILE A 98 -13.90 -10.50 -3.03
N MET A 99 -13.72 -10.92 -4.27
CA MET A 99 -14.65 -11.80 -4.99
C MET A 99 -14.83 -13.15 -4.29
N SER A 100 -13.76 -13.69 -3.70
CA SER A 100 -13.79 -14.94 -2.92
C SER A 100 -14.63 -14.80 -1.64
N ALA A 101 -14.44 -13.71 -0.89
CA ALA A 101 -15.10 -13.49 0.39
C ALA A 101 -16.61 -13.23 0.29
N ILE A 102 -17.08 -12.71 -0.85
CA ILE A 102 -18.46 -12.23 -1.03
C ILE A 102 -19.37 -13.32 -1.58
N ASN A 103 -20.54 -13.47 -0.94
CA ASN A 103 -21.64 -14.31 -1.42
C ASN A 103 -22.55 -13.58 -2.42
N TYR A 104 -23.33 -14.33 -3.20
CA TYR A 104 -24.46 -13.74 -3.91
C TYR A 104 -25.44 -13.15 -2.88
N ASN A 105 -25.85 -11.88 -3.09
CA ASN A 105 -26.69 -11.11 -2.15
C ASN A 105 -26.12 -10.98 -0.73
N ASP A 106 -24.79 -10.91 -0.60
CA ASP A 106 -24.13 -10.73 0.70
C ASP A 106 -24.53 -9.39 1.36
N THR A 107 -25.19 -9.48 2.52
CA THR A 107 -25.61 -8.31 3.30
C THR A 107 -24.42 -7.56 3.92
N LYS A 108 -23.25 -8.22 4.01
CA LYS A 108 -21.99 -7.69 4.52
C LYS A 108 -21.00 -7.35 3.40
N ARG A 109 -21.48 -7.21 2.17
CA ARG A 109 -20.66 -6.95 0.99
C ARG A 109 -19.73 -5.74 1.18
N GLU A 110 -20.26 -4.61 1.62
CA GLU A 110 -19.47 -3.38 1.74
C GLU A 110 -18.39 -3.52 2.81
N GLU A 111 -18.74 -4.07 3.98
CA GLU A 111 -17.79 -4.34 5.04
C GLU A 111 -16.70 -5.33 4.61
N LYS A 112 -17.03 -6.34 3.79
CA LYS A 112 -16.06 -7.29 3.25
C LYS A 112 -15.12 -6.65 2.22
N ILE A 113 -15.63 -5.78 1.33
CA ILE A 113 -14.77 -5.05 0.38
C ILE A 113 -13.74 -4.23 1.13
N GLU A 114 -14.20 -3.46 2.12
CA GLU A 114 -13.34 -2.60 2.93
C GLU A 114 -12.33 -3.44 3.72
N LEU A 115 -12.80 -4.46 4.45
CA LEU A 115 -11.94 -5.29 5.29
C LEU A 115 -10.88 -6.04 4.50
N VAL A 116 -11.25 -6.68 3.39
CA VAL A 116 -10.32 -7.49 2.60
C VAL A 116 -9.27 -6.60 1.93
N SER A 117 -9.68 -5.48 1.33
CA SER A 117 -8.72 -4.55 0.70
C SER A 117 -7.78 -3.93 1.73
N LYS A 118 -8.30 -3.59 2.91
CA LYS A 118 -7.53 -3.12 4.06
C LYS A 118 -6.53 -4.17 4.55
N LYS A 119 -6.96 -5.41 4.86
CA LYS A 119 -6.02 -6.46 5.31
C LYS A 119 -4.98 -6.83 4.24
N PHE A 120 -5.36 -6.77 2.96
CA PHE A 120 -4.42 -6.96 1.85
C PHE A 120 -3.36 -5.87 1.82
N ASP A 121 -3.74 -4.60 1.99
CA ASP A 121 -2.79 -3.49 2.12
C ASP A 121 -1.82 -3.70 3.28
N GLN A 122 -2.34 -4.07 4.47
CA GLN A 122 -1.53 -4.32 5.67
C GLN A 122 -0.41 -5.32 5.40
N MET A 123 -0.80 -6.47 4.82
CA MET A 123 0.10 -7.55 4.47
C MET A 123 1.12 -7.12 3.42
N HIS A 124 0.66 -6.46 2.35
CA HIS A 124 1.52 -6.08 1.24
C HIS A 124 2.60 -5.08 1.66
N ILE A 125 2.23 -4.07 2.43
CA ILE A 125 3.17 -3.07 2.94
C ILE A 125 4.11 -3.70 3.96
N LEU A 126 3.62 -4.53 4.89
CA LEU A 126 4.47 -5.23 5.84
C LEU A 126 5.57 -6.02 5.11
N LEU A 127 5.20 -6.85 4.13
CA LEU A 127 6.15 -7.69 3.41
C LEU A 127 7.19 -6.85 2.65
N ARG A 128 6.79 -5.74 2.05
CA ARG A 128 7.72 -4.83 1.36
C ARG A 128 8.66 -4.11 2.31
N LEU A 129 8.15 -3.61 3.43
CA LEU A 129 8.97 -2.97 4.45
C LEU A 129 9.95 -3.95 5.09
N LYS A 130 9.62 -5.25 5.18
CA LYS A 130 10.56 -6.29 5.66
C LYS A 130 11.53 -6.76 4.57
N ASN A 131 11.40 -6.28 3.33
CA ASN A 131 12.10 -6.80 2.17
C ASN A 131 11.87 -8.32 1.96
N LEU A 132 10.65 -8.78 2.27
CA LEU A 132 10.20 -10.17 2.12
C LEU A 132 9.18 -10.34 0.99
N TYR A 133 8.85 -9.25 0.30
CA TYR A 133 7.98 -9.29 -0.86
C TYR A 133 8.75 -9.79 -2.09
N ASP A 134 8.35 -10.95 -2.60
CA ASP A 134 8.77 -11.46 -3.89
C ASP A 134 7.54 -11.70 -4.76
N SER A 135 7.48 -11.03 -5.92
CA SER A 135 6.34 -11.11 -6.82
C SER A 135 6.08 -12.51 -7.36
N SER A 136 7.12 -13.33 -7.52
CA SER A 136 7.00 -14.67 -8.10
C SER A 136 6.34 -15.65 -7.13
N SER A 137 6.64 -15.53 -5.84
CA SER A 137 6.07 -16.38 -4.79
C SER A 137 4.85 -15.78 -4.10
N PHE A 138 4.54 -14.49 -4.30
CA PHE A 138 3.43 -13.83 -3.61
C PHE A 138 2.07 -14.51 -3.83
N LEU A 139 1.76 -14.83 -5.09
CA LEU A 139 0.52 -15.52 -5.46
C LEU A 139 0.43 -16.92 -4.81
N PRO A 140 1.37 -17.85 -5.03
CA PRO A 140 1.28 -19.20 -4.47
C PRO A 140 1.43 -19.25 -2.94
N ASN A 141 2.24 -18.39 -2.32
CA ASN A 141 2.52 -18.48 -0.89
C ASN A 141 1.49 -17.78 0.01
N TYR A 142 0.81 -16.75 -0.50
CA TYR A 142 -0.10 -15.95 0.31
C TYR A 142 -1.50 -15.92 -0.28
N ILE A 143 -1.60 -15.50 -1.54
CA ILE A 143 -2.90 -15.14 -2.11
C ILE A 143 -3.82 -16.35 -2.26
N ILE A 144 -3.32 -17.51 -2.70
CA ILE A 144 -4.16 -18.70 -2.89
C ILE A 144 -4.66 -19.25 -1.55
N ASP A 145 -3.81 -19.30 -0.53
CA ASP A 145 -4.15 -19.79 0.81
C ASP A 145 -5.14 -18.86 1.52
N ILE A 146 -4.94 -17.54 1.39
CA ILE A 146 -5.90 -16.55 1.90
C ILE A 146 -7.21 -16.69 1.11
N CYS A 147 -7.16 -16.64 -0.23
CA CYS A 147 -8.32 -16.74 -1.10
C CYS A 147 -9.20 -17.94 -0.73
N THR A 148 -8.59 -19.12 -0.57
CA THR A 148 -9.31 -20.34 -0.22
C THR A 148 -9.90 -20.29 1.17
N GLY A 149 -9.15 -19.78 2.15
CA GLY A 149 -9.59 -19.73 3.55
C GLY A 149 -10.65 -18.66 3.85
N ILE A 150 -10.75 -17.60 3.03
CA ILE A 150 -11.74 -16.53 3.24
C ILE A 150 -13.04 -16.74 2.45
N ARG A 151 -13.14 -17.80 1.63
CA ARG A 151 -14.31 -18.07 0.78
C ARG A 151 -15.59 -18.01 1.59
N GLU A 152 -16.41 -17.02 1.27
CA GLU A 152 -17.77 -16.89 1.79
C GLU A 152 -17.83 -16.82 3.32
N GLN A 153 -16.70 -16.49 3.96
CA GLN A 153 -16.55 -16.44 5.41
C GLN A 153 -17.05 -15.13 6.00
N GLU A 154 -17.31 -15.15 7.31
CA GLU A 154 -17.64 -13.96 8.10
C GLU A 154 -16.40 -13.08 8.36
N LEU A 155 -16.63 -11.79 8.63
CA LEU A 155 -15.57 -10.78 8.80
C LEU A 155 -14.49 -11.20 9.81
N SER A 156 -14.86 -11.83 10.93
CA SER A 156 -13.90 -12.28 11.95
C SER A 156 -12.98 -13.39 11.45
N GLU A 157 -13.49 -14.31 10.64
CA GLU A 157 -12.70 -15.42 10.08
C GLU A 157 -11.79 -14.92 8.96
N ILE A 158 -12.22 -13.92 8.19
CA ILE A 158 -11.38 -13.23 7.21
C ILE A 158 -10.12 -12.65 7.90
N ILE A 159 -10.30 -11.92 9.01
CA ILE A 159 -9.17 -11.35 9.77
C ILE A 159 -8.21 -12.44 10.22
N LYS A 160 -8.73 -13.48 10.88
CA LYS A 160 -7.93 -14.60 11.38
C LYS A 160 -7.16 -15.29 10.26
N GLN A 161 -7.77 -15.46 9.10
CA GLN A 161 -7.12 -16.14 7.98
C GLN A 161 -5.97 -15.32 7.40
N PHE A 162 -6.11 -14.00 7.26
CA PHE A 162 -4.99 -13.14 6.88
C PHE A 162 -3.85 -13.25 7.88
N ASP A 163 -4.14 -13.09 9.18
CA ASP A 163 -3.13 -13.13 10.22
C ASP A 163 -2.40 -14.49 10.25
N LYS A 164 -3.17 -15.58 10.21
CA LYS A 164 -2.65 -16.95 10.17
C LYS A 164 -1.70 -17.19 8.99
N VAL A 165 -2.12 -16.87 7.77
CA VAL A 165 -1.29 -17.16 6.58
C VAL A 165 0.01 -16.38 6.61
N VAL A 166 -0.06 -15.07 6.89
CA VAL A 166 1.15 -14.23 6.91
C VAL A 166 2.12 -14.67 8.00
N ILE A 167 1.63 -14.88 9.22
CA ILE A 167 2.49 -15.26 10.35
C ILE A 167 3.11 -16.63 10.11
N ASN A 168 2.32 -17.63 9.70
CA ASN A 168 2.86 -18.96 9.43
C ASN A 168 3.96 -18.92 8.36
N LYS A 169 3.79 -18.14 7.29
CA LYS A 169 4.79 -18.02 6.23
C LYS A 169 6.08 -17.35 6.71
N LEU A 170 5.97 -16.34 7.58
CA LEU A 170 7.13 -15.69 8.18
C LEU A 170 7.84 -16.58 9.20
N GLU A 171 7.11 -17.42 9.93
CA GLU A 171 7.67 -18.43 10.83
C GLU A 171 8.37 -19.56 10.06
N GLU A 172 7.76 -20.02 8.96
CA GLU A 172 8.32 -21.04 8.05
C GLU A 172 9.63 -20.56 7.40
N SER A 173 9.72 -19.27 7.07
CA SER A 173 10.93 -18.65 6.50
C SER A 173 11.92 -18.16 7.55
N GLU A 174 11.69 -18.43 8.84
CA GLU A 174 12.51 -17.98 9.97
C GLU A 174 12.68 -16.44 10.06
N ALA A 175 11.80 -15.68 9.42
CA ALA A 175 11.81 -14.21 9.47
C ALA A 175 11.32 -13.70 10.84
N ILE A 176 10.54 -14.52 11.55
CA ILE A 176 10.14 -14.29 12.93
C ILE A 176 10.21 -15.60 13.73
N PRO A 177 10.38 -15.56 15.07
CA PRO A 177 10.37 -16.76 15.89
C PRO A 177 8.98 -17.39 15.96
N LYS A 178 8.93 -18.72 16.00
CA LYS A 178 7.68 -19.50 16.04
C LYS A 178 6.83 -19.19 17.26
N SER A 179 5.51 -19.11 17.05
CA SER A 179 4.47 -18.95 18.07
C SER A 179 4.63 -17.71 18.95
N THR A 180 5.24 -16.65 18.42
CA THR A 180 5.46 -15.40 19.18
C THR A 180 4.40 -14.34 18.92
N LEU A 181 3.82 -14.30 17.72
CA LEU A 181 2.90 -13.27 17.28
C LEU A 181 1.63 -13.90 16.73
N THR A 182 0.50 -13.19 16.87
CA THR A 182 -0.82 -13.69 16.40
C THR A 182 -1.54 -12.71 15.49
N LYS A 183 -1.04 -11.47 15.35
CA LYS A 183 -1.63 -10.45 14.48
C LYS A 183 -0.57 -9.81 13.60
N ILE A 184 -0.95 -9.51 12.35
CA ILE A 184 -0.08 -8.79 11.40
C ILE A 184 0.35 -7.42 11.94
N GLY A 185 -0.53 -6.72 12.66
CA GLY A 185 -0.23 -5.41 13.22
C GLY A 185 0.99 -5.42 14.16
N ASP A 186 1.12 -6.47 14.97
CA ASP A 186 2.23 -6.60 15.92
C ASP A 186 3.58 -6.78 15.20
N LEU A 187 3.59 -7.23 13.93
CA LEU A 187 4.82 -7.34 13.14
C LEU A 187 5.43 -5.97 12.82
N PHE A 188 4.63 -4.90 12.84
CA PHE A 188 5.13 -3.55 12.63
C PHE A 188 6.01 -3.06 13.79
N THR A 189 5.90 -3.63 14.99
CA THR A 189 6.79 -3.26 16.11
C THR A 189 8.15 -3.96 16.05
N THR A 190 8.31 -4.94 15.17
CA THR A 190 9.54 -5.75 15.03
C THR A 190 10.53 -5.18 14.00
N PHE A 191 10.21 -4.06 13.37
CA PHE A 191 11.10 -3.46 12.38
C PHE A 191 12.26 -2.72 13.06
N ASN A 192 13.41 -2.72 12.38
CA ASN A 192 14.46 -1.75 12.64
C ASN A 192 14.18 -0.51 11.79
N TYR A 193 13.94 0.64 12.42
CA TYR A 193 13.67 1.91 11.74
C TYR A 193 14.79 2.30 10.75
N GLN A 194 16.03 1.89 11.01
CA GLN A 194 17.17 2.17 10.12
C GLN A 194 17.05 1.48 8.76
N ASN A 195 16.29 0.39 8.67
CA ASN A 195 16.10 -0.38 7.44
C ASN A 195 14.96 0.17 6.57
N LEU A 196 14.20 1.16 7.05
CA LEU A 196 13.16 1.82 6.28
C LEU A 196 13.81 2.80 5.29
N THR A 197 14.15 2.28 4.12
CA THR A 197 14.83 3.04 3.05
C THR A 197 14.04 3.02 1.75
N HIS A 198 14.32 4.00 0.89
CA HIS A 198 13.82 4.07 -0.46
C HIS A 198 14.21 2.83 -1.27
N GLN A 199 13.23 2.00 -1.61
CA GLN A 199 13.42 0.84 -2.49
C GLN A 199 12.91 1.10 -3.90
N ASN A 200 11.80 1.84 -4.02
CA ASN A 200 11.11 2.11 -5.28
C ASN A 200 10.28 3.39 -5.15
N LYS A 201 10.33 4.27 -6.16
CA LYS A 201 9.58 5.55 -6.23
C LYS A 201 8.11 5.39 -5.87
N ASN A 202 7.42 4.41 -6.45
CA ASN A 202 5.99 4.23 -6.24
C ASN A 202 5.67 3.77 -4.82
N LEU A 203 6.48 2.89 -4.24
CA LEU A 203 6.29 2.44 -2.86
C LEU A 203 6.56 3.58 -1.86
N SER A 204 7.64 4.35 -2.06
CA SER A 204 7.94 5.49 -1.18
C SER A 204 6.87 6.57 -1.25
N LYS A 205 6.43 6.94 -2.45
CA LYS A 205 5.28 7.86 -2.62
C LYS A 205 4.04 7.34 -1.91
N TYR A 206 3.74 6.05 -2.07
CA TYR A 206 2.58 5.43 -1.46
C TYR A 206 2.62 5.50 0.07
N ILE A 207 3.76 5.15 0.67
CA ILE A 207 3.92 5.20 2.13
C ILE A 207 3.72 6.63 2.65
N LEU A 208 4.34 7.62 1.99
CA LEU A 208 4.20 9.03 2.39
C LEU A 208 2.76 9.55 2.22
N ILE A 209 2.06 9.17 1.13
CA ILE A 209 0.62 9.44 0.94
C ILE A 209 -0.22 8.86 2.07
N ARG A 210 0.06 7.62 2.50
CA ARG A 210 -0.70 6.94 3.56
C ARG A 210 -0.44 7.53 4.94
N ILE A 211 0.79 7.95 5.20
CA ILE A 211 1.16 8.70 6.40
C ILE A 211 0.43 10.05 6.40
N ASP A 212 0.44 10.76 5.30
CA ASP A 212 -0.21 12.06 5.17
C ASP A 212 -1.74 11.97 5.35
N GLU A 213 -2.40 10.96 4.75
CA GLU A 213 -3.83 10.69 5.02
C GLU A 213 -4.09 10.40 6.51
N THR A 214 -3.19 9.64 7.14
CA THR A 214 -3.31 9.30 8.57
C THR A 214 -3.19 10.54 9.44
N LEU A 215 -2.20 11.41 9.17
CA LEU A 215 -2.02 12.68 9.85
C LEU A 215 -3.23 13.60 9.65
N SER A 216 -3.76 13.68 8.42
CA SER A 216 -4.99 14.43 8.10
C SER A 216 -6.17 13.97 8.95
N LYS A 217 -6.39 12.66 9.07
CA LYS A 217 -7.45 12.08 9.89
C LYS A 217 -7.26 12.37 11.38
N ILE A 218 -6.05 12.19 11.91
CA ILE A 218 -5.73 12.45 13.33
C ILE A 218 -5.95 13.93 13.66
N MET A 219 -5.44 14.82 12.81
CA MET A 219 -5.49 16.26 13.04
C MET A 219 -6.86 16.87 12.68
N GLY A 220 -7.68 16.19 11.88
CA GLY A 220 -8.90 16.76 11.30
C GLY A 220 -8.60 17.93 10.34
N ARG A 221 -7.46 17.87 9.65
CA ARG A 221 -6.96 18.91 8.75
C ARG A 221 -6.98 18.39 7.32
N ALA A 222 -7.43 19.21 6.37
CA ALA A 222 -7.37 18.85 4.97
C ALA A 222 -5.92 18.82 4.48
N SER A 223 -5.58 17.79 3.72
CA SER A 223 -4.35 17.68 2.93
C SER A 223 -4.70 17.51 1.45
N LEU A 224 -3.75 17.85 0.57
CA LEU A 224 -3.76 17.53 -0.85
C LEU A 224 -4.18 16.07 -1.12
N VAL A 225 -3.73 15.11 -0.31
CA VAL A 225 -4.02 13.67 -0.49
C VAL A 225 -5.47 13.30 -0.12
N THR A 226 -6.10 14.11 0.72
CA THR A 226 -7.45 13.86 1.27
C THR A 226 -8.52 14.73 0.63
N ASP A 227 -8.14 15.69 -0.22
CA ASP A 227 -9.08 16.53 -0.94
C ASP A 227 -9.92 15.67 -1.91
N SER A 228 -11.23 15.66 -1.68
CA SER A 228 -12.19 14.90 -2.49
C SER A 228 -12.31 15.39 -3.93
N ASN A 229 -11.86 16.61 -4.22
CA ASN A 229 -11.84 17.15 -5.59
C ASN A 229 -10.62 16.65 -6.38
N ILE A 230 -9.66 16.02 -5.72
CA ILE A 230 -8.43 15.54 -6.34
C ILE A 230 -8.53 14.03 -6.59
N ASP A 231 -8.32 13.66 -7.85
CA ASP A 231 -8.09 12.26 -8.19
C ASP A 231 -6.66 11.86 -7.78
N ILE A 232 -6.57 11.27 -6.59
CA ILE A 232 -5.30 10.85 -6.00
C ILE A 232 -4.58 9.77 -6.83
N GLU A 233 -5.30 8.93 -7.57
CA GLU A 233 -4.67 7.92 -8.44
C GLU A 233 -4.00 8.58 -9.65
N ASN A 234 -4.67 9.57 -10.22
CA ASN A 234 -4.08 10.39 -11.28
C ASN A 234 -2.88 11.20 -10.77
N LEU A 235 -2.97 11.76 -9.57
CA LEU A 235 -1.90 12.51 -8.94
C LEU A 235 -0.70 11.60 -8.58
N PHE A 236 -0.95 10.36 -8.15
CA PHE A 236 0.10 9.39 -7.91
C PHE A 236 0.90 9.06 -9.18
N ASN A 237 0.25 9.08 -10.36
CA ASN A 237 0.81 8.89 -11.70
C ASN A 237 1.92 7.84 -11.78
N ARG A 238 1.55 6.56 -11.75
CA ARG A 238 2.50 5.44 -11.75
C ARG A 238 3.50 5.42 -12.90
N THR A 239 3.11 5.94 -14.08
CA THR A 239 3.89 5.85 -15.33
C THR A 239 4.75 7.08 -15.61
N ASN A 240 4.66 8.12 -14.77
CA ASN A 240 5.29 9.41 -14.96
C ASN A 240 5.03 10.07 -16.33
N ARG A 241 3.86 9.84 -16.93
CA ARG A 241 3.51 10.35 -18.28
C ARG A 241 2.68 11.63 -18.26
N LYS A 242 2.17 12.03 -17.09
CA LYS A 242 1.31 13.23 -16.93
C LYS A 242 2.11 14.36 -16.31
N SER A 243 1.78 15.59 -16.69
CA SER A 243 2.42 16.82 -16.21
C SER A 243 2.07 17.20 -14.77
N TYR A 244 1.05 16.58 -14.18
CA TYR A 244 0.52 16.89 -12.84
C TYR A 244 0.66 15.65 -11.95
N GLU A 245 1.83 15.48 -11.32
CA GLU A 245 2.13 14.30 -10.50
C GLU A 245 2.77 14.64 -9.15
N LEU A 246 2.70 13.67 -8.23
CA LEU A 246 3.53 13.64 -7.04
C LEU A 246 4.93 13.12 -7.39
N HIS A 247 5.92 13.95 -7.06
CA HIS A 247 7.34 13.65 -7.14
C HIS A 247 7.86 13.27 -5.76
N LEU A 248 8.75 12.27 -5.74
CA LEU A 248 9.52 11.97 -4.53
C LEU A 248 10.70 12.97 -4.51
N GLU A 249 10.76 13.78 -3.46
CA GLU A 249 11.85 14.75 -3.25
C GLU A 249 12.80 14.23 -2.17
N HIS A 250 14.09 14.48 -2.40
CA HIS A 250 15.14 14.16 -1.44
C HIS A 250 15.61 15.46 -0.80
N VAL A 251 15.72 15.45 0.53
CA VAL A 251 16.24 16.61 1.27
C VAL A 251 17.68 16.90 0.82
N TYR A 252 18.52 15.86 0.76
CA TYR A 252 19.88 15.96 0.24
C TYR A 252 19.92 15.80 -1.29
N THR A 253 20.53 16.77 -1.94
CA THR A 253 20.83 16.82 -3.38
C THR A 253 22.34 16.88 -3.59
N HIS A 254 22.82 16.38 -4.73
CA HIS A 254 24.22 16.51 -5.12
C HIS A 254 24.55 17.98 -5.38
N ASN A 255 25.11 18.65 -4.37
CA ASN A 255 25.71 19.96 -4.46
C ASN A 255 26.86 20.04 -3.45
N GLU A 256 27.87 20.87 -3.75
CA GLU A 256 29.09 20.96 -2.94
C GLU A 256 28.80 21.25 -1.46
N LYS A 257 27.75 22.01 -1.14
CA LYS A 257 27.41 22.34 0.25
C LYS A 257 26.89 21.13 1.03
N ASN A 258 26.00 20.33 0.43
CA ASN A 258 25.51 19.10 1.07
C ASN A 258 26.63 18.06 1.20
N GLU A 259 27.54 17.98 0.22
CA GLU A 259 28.64 17.00 0.20
C GLU A 259 29.60 17.18 1.38
N VAL A 260 29.76 18.40 1.91
CA VAL A 260 30.58 18.68 3.11
C VAL A 260 30.09 17.91 4.35
N LEU A 261 28.80 17.54 4.43
CA LEU A 261 28.28 16.74 5.54
C LEU A 261 28.72 15.27 5.50
N PHE A 262 29.30 14.83 4.38
CA PHE A 262 29.59 13.43 4.11
C PHE A 262 31.06 13.23 3.73
N LEU A 263 31.98 13.99 4.33
CA LEU A 263 33.41 13.75 4.16
C LEU A 263 33.87 12.59 5.05
N ASN A 264 34.74 11.74 4.52
CA ASN A 264 35.45 10.72 5.28
C ASN A 264 36.58 11.34 6.12
N ASP A 265 37.32 10.51 6.86
CA ASP A 265 38.43 10.95 7.71
C ASP A 265 39.57 11.65 6.93
N ASP A 266 39.69 11.37 5.63
CA ASP A 266 40.67 11.97 4.72
C ASP A 266 40.17 13.28 4.06
N GLY A 267 38.93 13.69 4.36
CA GLY A 267 38.30 14.89 3.79
C GLY A 267 37.73 14.70 2.38
N GLU A 268 37.60 13.46 1.90
CA GLU A 268 37.01 13.11 0.61
C GLU A 268 35.51 12.79 0.76
N PHE A 269 34.71 13.08 -0.27
CA PHE A 269 33.27 12.80 -0.24
C PHE A 269 32.95 11.30 -0.25
N ASP A 270 32.26 10.85 0.79
CA ASP A 270 31.74 9.49 0.96
C ASP A 270 30.38 9.35 0.29
N TYR A 271 30.42 8.93 -0.98
CA TYR A 271 29.24 8.61 -1.78
C TYR A 271 28.32 7.58 -1.11
N TYR A 272 28.89 6.59 -0.42
CA TYR A 272 28.10 5.52 0.20
C TYR A 272 27.29 6.06 1.38
N GLN A 273 27.92 6.86 2.24
CA GLN A 273 27.24 7.49 3.37
C GLN A 273 26.18 8.49 2.90
N PHE A 274 26.48 9.28 1.86
CA PHE A 274 25.51 10.19 1.24
C PHE A 274 24.27 9.44 0.76
N ASP A 275 24.45 8.41 -0.08
CA ASP A 275 23.33 7.64 -0.61
C ASP A 275 22.53 6.93 0.48
N LYS A 276 23.21 6.43 1.51
CA LYS A 276 22.55 5.78 2.65
C LYS A 276 21.60 6.74 3.36
N TYR A 277 22.04 7.94 3.74
CA TYR A 277 21.19 8.93 4.43
C TYR A 277 20.14 9.52 3.51
N ARG A 278 20.53 9.83 2.27
CA ARG A 278 19.61 10.38 1.26
C ARG A 278 18.43 9.44 1.00
N ASN A 279 18.66 8.13 1.01
CA ASN A 279 17.61 7.13 0.79
C ASN A 279 16.84 6.74 2.06
N GLN A 280 17.16 7.27 3.24
CA GLN A 280 16.32 7.07 4.42
C GLN A 280 15.03 7.87 4.28
N PHE A 281 13.88 7.31 4.69
CA PHE A 281 12.61 8.03 4.56
C PHE A 281 12.55 9.33 5.37
N GLY A 282 13.32 9.49 6.45
CA GLY A 282 13.48 10.75 7.17
C GLY A 282 14.09 11.88 6.31
N ALA A 283 14.73 11.53 5.19
CA ALA A 283 15.25 12.44 4.17
C ALA A 283 14.36 12.52 2.92
N LEU A 284 13.16 11.92 2.95
CA LEU A 284 12.24 11.89 1.82
C LEU A 284 10.94 12.62 2.13
N LEU A 285 10.38 13.20 1.08
CA LEU A 285 9.08 13.83 1.08
C LEU A 285 8.44 13.73 -0.30
N ILE A 286 7.17 14.10 -0.39
CA ILE A 286 6.46 14.19 -1.67
C ILE A 286 6.12 15.63 -1.97
N LEU A 287 6.33 16.06 -3.21
CA LEU A 287 5.91 17.38 -3.70
C LEU A 287 5.02 17.22 -4.91
N LYS A 288 4.14 18.19 -5.11
CA LYS A 288 3.29 18.29 -6.29
C LYS A 288 3.97 19.14 -7.36
N ASP A 289 3.80 18.79 -8.63
CA ASP A 289 4.21 19.59 -9.79
C ASP A 289 5.72 19.90 -9.86
N GLN A 290 6.08 20.92 -10.63
CA GLN A 290 7.45 21.43 -10.84
C GLN A 290 8.07 22.11 -9.61
N HIS A 291 7.45 22.07 -8.42
CA HIS A 291 8.10 22.54 -7.18
C HIS A 291 9.45 21.83 -6.93
N ASN A 292 9.63 20.63 -7.50
CA ASN A 292 10.91 19.91 -7.53
C ASN A 292 11.94 20.56 -8.49
N LEU A 293 11.51 21.12 -9.64
CA LEU A 293 12.42 21.79 -10.58
C LEU A 293 13.00 23.08 -10.00
N SER A 294 12.25 23.77 -9.13
CA SER A 294 12.75 24.93 -8.39
C SER A 294 13.71 24.58 -7.25
N SER A 295 13.58 23.40 -6.62
CA SER A 295 14.42 23.00 -5.46
C SER A 295 15.61 22.10 -5.81
N GLY A 296 15.78 21.72 -7.08
CA GLY A 296 16.56 20.54 -7.47
C GLY A 296 18.04 20.52 -7.07
N ALA A 297 18.63 21.70 -6.78
CA ALA A 297 20.00 21.82 -6.26
C ALA A 297 20.09 22.66 -4.99
N ASP A 298 18.98 23.10 -4.41
CA ASP A 298 18.98 23.97 -3.23
C ASP A 298 19.44 23.23 -1.97
N ILE A 299 19.96 24.00 -1.02
CA ILE A 299 20.22 23.54 0.35
C ILE A 299 18.94 23.57 1.18
N TYR A 300 18.95 22.88 2.31
CA TYR A 300 17.76 22.67 3.14
C TYR A 300 17.02 23.96 3.48
N GLU A 301 17.74 25.03 3.86
CA GLU A 301 17.15 26.35 4.14
C GLU A 301 16.28 26.87 3.00
N GLY A 302 16.75 26.79 1.75
CA GLY A 302 15.99 27.24 0.57
C GLY A 302 14.76 26.40 0.28
N LYS A 303 14.74 25.13 0.73
CA LYS A 303 13.62 24.21 0.52
C LYS A 303 12.52 24.35 1.57
N MET A 304 12.80 24.98 2.73
CA MET A 304 11.85 25.01 3.85
C MET A 304 10.53 25.67 3.48
N GLU A 305 10.57 26.80 2.77
CA GLU A 305 9.35 27.51 2.33
C GLU A 305 8.49 26.62 1.42
N ILE A 306 9.12 25.91 0.47
CA ILE A 306 8.43 24.99 -0.45
C ILE A 306 7.74 23.87 0.33
N TYR A 307 8.40 23.31 1.36
CA TYR A 307 7.83 22.26 2.18
C TYR A 307 6.63 22.77 3.00
N GLY A 308 6.76 23.97 3.55
CA GLY A 308 5.73 24.63 4.35
C GLY A 308 4.47 25.01 3.55
N GLN A 309 4.61 25.23 2.24
CA GLN A 309 3.49 25.61 1.35
C GLN A 309 2.97 24.43 0.51
N SER A 310 3.39 23.20 0.80
CA SER A 310 3.13 22.04 -0.06
C SER A 310 1.71 21.46 0.06
N ASN A 311 0.91 21.86 1.07
CA ASN A 311 -0.38 21.25 1.40
C ASN A 311 -0.31 19.75 1.70
N ILE A 312 0.85 19.29 2.17
CA ILE A 312 1.13 17.92 2.60
C ILE A 312 1.58 18.02 4.05
N ILE A 313 0.80 17.47 4.96
CA ILE A 313 0.94 17.64 6.40
C ILE A 313 2.29 17.11 6.87
N TRP A 314 2.77 15.97 6.33
CA TRP A 314 4.11 15.48 6.66
C TRP A 314 5.19 16.54 6.40
N ASN A 315 5.14 17.20 5.25
CA ASN A 315 6.13 18.21 4.88
C ASN A 315 6.01 19.46 5.76
N GLU A 316 4.78 19.95 5.96
CA GLU A 316 4.47 21.10 6.80
C GLU A 316 4.92 20.87 8.25
N MET A 317 4.73 19.65 8.76
CA MET A 317 5.22 19.25 10.07
C MET A 317 6.73 19.47 10.12
N LEU A 318 7.49 18.84 9.22
CA LEU A 318 8.97 18.83 9.22
C LEU A 318 9.63 20.22 9.31
N VAL A 319 8.94 21.27 8.85
CA VAL A 319 9.42 22.67 8.87
C VAL A 319 8.71 23.57 9.88
N GLY A 320 7.80 23.03 10.69
CA GLY A 320 7.15 23.75 11.78
C GLY A 320 5.91 24.57 11.39
N GLU A 321 5.31 24.31 10.23
CA GLU A 321 4.14 25.04 9.71
C GLU A 321 2.80 24.49 10.21
N ILE A 322 2.82 23.46 11.07
CA ILE A 322 1.59 22.94 11.69
C ILE A 322 1.27 23.68 12.99
N PRO A 323 0.05 24.23 13.13
CA PRO A 323 -0.38 24.88 14.37
C PRO A 323 -0.30 23.95 15.59
N ALA A 324 0.14 24.49 16.73
CA ALA A 324 0.26 23.72 17.99
C ALA A 324 -1.05 23.07 18.48
N ILE A 325 -2.22 23.60 18.07
CA ILE A 325 -3.51 22.97 18.39
C ILE A 325 -3.73 21.66 17.63
N ASP A 326 -3.20 21.54 16.42
CA ASP A 326 -3.31 20.32 15.61
C ASP A 326 -2.27 19.29 16.05
N LEU A 327 -1.05 19.72 16.39
CA LEU A 327 -0.03 18.84 16.98
C LEU A 327 -0.50 18.17 18.28
N ARG A 328 -1.31 18.86 19.10
CA ARG A 328 -1.89 18.29 20.32
C ARG A 328 -2.88 17.15 20.09
N LYS A 329 -3.33 16.91 18.86
CA LYS A 329 -4.19 15.78 18.49
C LYS A 329 -3.39 14.51 18.18
N LEU A 330 -2.07 14.62 18.00
CA LEU A 330 -1.20 13.47 17.83
C LEU A 330 -1.26 12.58 19.08
N PRO A 331 -1.30 11.24 18.93
CA PRO A 331 -1.10 10.30 20.02
C PRO A 331 0.11 10.67 20.90
N PHE A 332 -0.02 10.47 22.22
CA PHE A 332 0.99 10.86 23.21
C PHE A 332 2.39 10.26 22.95
N ASP A 333 2.44 9.08 22.32
CA ASP A 333 3.68 8.38 22.01
C ASP A 333 4.41 8.94 20.77
N PHE A 334 3.83 9.92 20.07
CA PHE A 334 4.50 10.60 18.97
C PHE A 334 5.31 11.79 19.45
N SER A 335 6.63 11.67 19.33
CA SER A 335 7.52 12.82 19.28
C SER A 335 7.52 13.41 17.87
N PHE A 336 7.56 14.73 17.78
CA PHE A 336 7.75 15.44 16.52
C PHE A 336 8.77 16.57 16.71
N SER A 337 9.82 16.57 15.90
CA SER A 337 10.93 17.50 16.02
C SER A 337 11.06 18.38 14.77
N VAL A 338 11.04 19.70 15.00
CA VAL A 338 11.40 20.68 13.96
C VAL A 338 12.90 20.87 14.00
N HIS A 339 13.55 20.69 12.84
CA HIS A 339 14.99 20.88 12.69
C HIS A 339 15.23 22.08 11.78
N ASN A 340 15.84 23.12 12.34
CA ASN A 340 16.28 24.30 11.62
C ASN A 340 17.62 24.02 10.91
N PRO A 341 17.91 24.73 9.80
CA PRO A 341 19.21 24.67 9.17
C PRO A 341 20.31 25.14 10.13
N ASN A 342 21.51 24.61 9.96
CA ASN A 342 22.71 25.15 10.61
C ASN A 342 23.13 26.50 9.99
N ASP A 343 24.21 27.09 10.50
CA ASP A 343 24.74 28.38 10.02
C ASP A 343 25.08 28.41 8.51
N ASN A 344 25.24 27.24 7.88
CA ASN A 344 25.51 27.08 6.45
C ASN A 344 24.25 26.79 5.62
N GLY A 345 23.06 26.80 6.23
CA GLY A 345 21.79 26.51 5.56
C GLY A 345 21.50 25.01 5.37
N LEU A 346 22.24 24.12 6.04
CA LEU A 346 22.19 22.66 5.86
C LEU A 346 21.41 21.96 6.97
N LEU A 347 20.82 20.80 6.64
CA LEU A 347 20.22 19.91 7.63
C LEU A 347 21.28 18.92 8.14
N GLU A 348 21.47 18.86 9.45
CA GLU A 348 22.42 17.94 10.08
C GLU A 348 21.99 16.48 9.97
N LEU A 349 22.97 15.56 9.90
CA LEU A 349 22.70 14.12 9.79
C LEU A 349 21.88 13.56 10.98
N THR A 350 22.07 14.12 12.17
CA THR A 350 21.32 13.76 13.39
C THR A 350 19.83 14.07 13.27
N ALA A 351 19.46 15.07 12.47
CA ALA A 351 18.06 15.39 12.19
C ALA A 351 17.39 14.29 11.35
N ILE A 352 18.12 13.67 10.41
CA ILE A 352 17.58 12.55 9.62
C ILE A 352 17.34 11.33 10.50
N ASP A 353 18.27 10.99 11.40
CA ASP A 353 18.07 9.89 12.35
C ASP A 353 16.84 10.12 13.25
N THR A 354 16.66 11.36 13.72
CA THR A 354 15.48 11.75 14.50
C THR A 354 14.19 11.61 13.67
N ARG A 355 14.13 12.22 12.49
CA ARG A 355 12.99 12.11 11.57
C ARG A 355 12.68 10.68 11.17
N GLN A 356 13.70 9.84 10.99
CA GLN A 356 13.55 8.44 10.64
C GLN A 356 12.83 7.67 11.76
N LYS A 357 13.18 7.92 13.03
CA LYS A 357 12.52 7.32 14.19
C LYS A 357 11.07 7.80 14.30
N GLU A 358 10.83 9.11 14.17
CA GLU A 358 9.49 9.69 14.26
C GLU A 358 8.57 9.18 13.13
N LEU A 359 9.08 9.13 11.91
CA LEU A 359 8.35 8.55 10.77
C LEU A 359 8.07 7.06 11.00
N TYR A 360 9.00 6.32 11.58
CA TYR A 360 8.77 4.91 11.89
C TYR A 360 7.60 4.71 12.87
N GLU A 361 7.47 5.57 13.88
CA GLU A 361 6.29 5.57 14.75
C GLU A 361 4.99 5.84 13.96
N LEU A 362 5.02 6.79 13.03
CA LEU A 362 3.88 7.07 12.14
C LEU A 362 3.56 5.88 11.23
N VAL A 363 4.57 5.19 10.68
CA VAL A 363 4.39 3.96 9.89
C VAL A 363 3.71 2.91 10.75
N LYS A 364 4.22 2.62 11.96
CA LYS A 364 3.60 1.66 12.86
C LYS A 364 2.13 2.00 13.08
N TYR A 365 1.84 3.23 13.51
CA TYR A 365 0.47 3.65 13.75
C TYR A 365 -0.41 3.55 12.51
N THR A 366 0.07 4.00 11.34
CA THR A 366 -0.68 3.98 10.08
C THR A 366 -1.18 2.58 9.74
N TRP A 367 -0.38 1.54 10.00
CA TRP A 367 -0.73 0.14 9.69
C TRP A 367 -1.15 -0.70 10.91
N THR A 368 -1.29 -0.11 12.10
CA THR A 368 -1.84 -0.79 13.30
C THR A 368 -3.11 -0.15 13.83
N ASN A 369 -3.08 1.15 14.12
CA ASN A 369 -4.11 1.88 14.87
C ASN A 369 -4.89 2.86 14.00
N GLY A 370 -4.20 3.59 13.13
CA GLY A 370 -4.79 4.42 12.07
C GLY A 370 -5.38 3.60 10.92
N PHE A 371 -5.31 2.27 11.07
CA PHE A 371 -5.83 1.29 10.14
C PHE A 371 -7.34 1.27 10.18
#